data_AF-A0A0H2XM98-F1
#
_entry.id   AF-A0A0H2XM98-F1
#
_cell.length_a   1.000
_cell.length_b   1.000
_cell.length_c   1.000
_cell.angle_alpha   90.00
_cell.angle_beta   90.00
_cell.angle_gamma   90.00
#
_symmetry.space_group_name_H-M   'P 1'
#
loop_
_entity.id
_entity.type
_entity.pdbx_description
1 polymer ?
#
loop_
_entity_poly.entity_id
_entity_poly.type
_entity_poly.pdbx_seq_one_letter_code
_entity_poly.pdbx_strand_id
1 'polypeptide(L)'
;MTFWNLYFILKFALFATGRLQPFWLANLAFAVALVASAPIRSRAWRIVRQVVAVAIAVPLLARELHAPSLARLAEAAREVSTFRLDYWMELLPRLLPPVLALTIVGVLIVYFIVNRWLRVATFVVAVLVVMPLWQAGSGLMARVVAPAQPQANVAGATRVDQPEDHNAALATFRAQESQRQVAFGHLGSDPAAQFDVIVLHICSLSWDDLDAAKVRNHPMLSHFDYLFTNFSTAASYSGPAAIRVLRASCGQEAHADLYKPAPQQCHLFSQLAGAGYTVQSLLNHDGHFDNFLQVIHDNIGVADAPMISNAAAPVAMHAFDGSAIKDDYATLANWYAQRASVPGPVALYYNTISLHDGNRVVGSALTSIDSYPQRATKMMTDFDRLADLIAQSGRRAVIVFVPEHGAALRGDKNQIAGLREIPTPRIVHGPVGVRLVGFTGNHGATTVIEQPTSFLALAQLLSNLVSNSPFKPGATLAQYAADLPRTRMIGENEGTVTMQTAAGYAVKTPDGVWIDEQ
;
A
#
# COMPACT_ATOMS: atom_id res chain seq x y z
N MET A 1 -38.59 15.20 -12.19
CA MET A 1 -38.04 13.86 -12.51
C MET A 1 -36.69 13.93 -13.22
N THR A 2 -36.37 14.96 -14.01
CA THR A 2 -35.14 15.03 -14.83
C THR A 2 -33.84 14.71 -14.08
N PHE A 3 -33.61 15.29 -12.90
CA PHE A 3 -32.43 15.00 -12.06
C PHE A 3 -32.41 13.54 -11.57
N TRP A 4 -33.55 13.04 -11.08
CA TRP A 4 -33.68 11.68 -10.56
C TRP A 4 -33.60 10.60 -11.64
N ASN A 5 -34.00 10.91 -12.88
CA ASN A 5 -33.79 10.01 -14.01
C ASN A 5 -32.29 9.80 -14.26
N LEU A 6 -31.48 10.85 -14.20
CA LEU A 6 -30.02 10.74 -14.34
C LEU A 6 -29.42 9.89 -13.21
N TYR A 7 -29.91 10.01 -11.98
CA TYR A 7 -29.53 9.15 -10.86
C TYR A 7 -29.77 7.66 -11.15
N PHE A 8 -30.96 7.29 -11.62
CA PHE A 8 -31.24 5.89 -11.96
C PHE A 8 -30.49 5.41 -13.20
N ILE A 9 -30.33 6.25 -14.22
CA ILE A 9 -29.52 5.92 -15.41
C ILE A 9 -28.07 5.64 -15.02
N LEU A 10 -27.49 6.48 -14.15
CA LEU A 10 -26.15 6.24 -13.61
C LEU A 10 -26.08 4.89 -12.88
N LYS A 11 -27.06 4.58 -12.04
CA LYS A 11 -27.14 3.27 -11.37
C LYS A 11 -27.21 2.10 -12.37
N PHE A 12 -27.99 2.21 -13.44
CA PHE A 12 -28.08 1.17 -14.45
C PHE A 12 -26.76 0.98 -15.20
N ALA A 13 -26.07 2.07 -15.52
CA ALA A 13 -24.74 2.01 -16.14
C ALA A 13 -23.71 1.35 -15.20
N LEU A 14 -23.73 1.70 -13.92
CA LEU A 14 -22.85 1.08 -12.91
C LEU A 14 -23.18 -0.40 -12.69
N PHE A 15 -24.47 -0.77 -12.67
CA PHE A 15 -24.91 -2.16 -12.60
C PHE A 15 -24.47 -2.94 -13.86
N ALA A 16 -24.65 -2.38 -15.05
CA ALA A 16 -24.26 -3.03 -16.31
C ALA A 16 -22.74 -3.24 -16.43
N THR A 17 -21.95 -2.43 -15.72
CA THR A 17 -20.49 -2.57 -15.63
C THR A 17 -20.04 -3.39 -14.42
N GLY A 18 -20.96 -3.97 -13.64
CA GLY A 18 -20.65 -4.78 -12.46
C GLY A 18 -20.18 -4.00 -11.24
N ARG A 19 -20.18 -2.65 -11.29
CA ARG A 19 -19.67 -1.78 -10.21
C ARG A 19 -20.68 -1.45 -9.12
N LEU A 20 -21.94 -1.86 -9.30
CA LEU A 20 -23.03 -1.57 -8.37
C LEU A 20 -23.91 -2.81 -8.21
N GLN A 21 -24.21 -3.17 -6.96
CA GLN A 21 -25.15 -4.23 -6.60
C GLN A 21 -26.50 -3.62 -6.20
N PRO A 22 -27.48 -3.55 -7.11
CA PRO A 22 -28.68 -2.75 -6.90
C PRO A 22 -29.62 -3.40 -5.88
N PHE A 23 -30.07 -2.61 -4.92
CA PHE A 23 -31.18 -3.00 -4.06
C PHE A 23 -32.50 -2.64 -4.75
N TRP A 24 -32.92 -3.49 -5.68
CA TRP A 24 -34.03 -3.22 -6.61
C TRP A 24 -35.32 -2.73 -5.93
N LEU A 25 -35.74 -3.40 -4.86
CA LEU A 25 -36.97 -3.04 -4.14
C LEU A 25 -36.90 -1.62 -3.55
N ALA A 26 -35.76 -1.26 -2.95
CA ALA A 26 -35.54 0.07 -2.40
C ALA A 26 -35.51 1.14 -3.50
N ASN A 27 -34.87 0.87 -4.65
CA ASN A 27 -34.88 1.78 -5.78
C ASN A 27 -36.28 1.98 -6.39
N LEU A 28 -37.06 0.92 -6.51
CA LEU A 28 -38.43 0.99 -7.01
C LEU A 28 -39.32 1.78 -6.05
N ALA A 29 -39.26 1.50 -4.74
CA ALA A 29 -39.98 2.25 -3.73
C ALA A 29 -39.61 3.75 -3.77
N PHE A 30 -38.31 4.05 -3.90
CA PHE A 30 -37.82 5.41 -4.04
C PHE A 30 -38.34 6.10 -5.31
N ALA A 31 -38.31 5.43 -6.45
CA ALA A 31 -38.85 5.94 -7.71
C ALA A 31 -40.36 6.24 -7.62
N VAL A 32 -41.14 5.33 -7.01
CA VAL A 32 -42.57 5.51 -6.78
C VAL A 32 -42.82 6.71 -5.86
N ALA A 33 -42.07 6.86 -4.78
CA ALA A 33 -42.19 8.01 -3.88
C ALA A 33 -41.90 9.35 -4.58
N LEU A 34 -40.90 9.39 -5.48
CA LEU A 34 -40.58 10.56 -6.28
C LEU A 34 -41.70 10.93 -7.28
N VAL A 35 -42.34 9.93 -7.88
CA VAL A 35 -43.49 10.14 -8.79
C VAL A 35 -44.72 10.60 -8.01
N ALA A 36 -45.04 9.94 -6.90
CA ALA A 36 -46.18 10.28 -6.05
C ALA A 36 -46.08 11.71 -5.47
N SER A 37 -44.86 12.15 -5.15
CA SER A 37 -44.58 13.50 -4.62
C SER A 37 -44.34 14.56 -5.72
N ALA A 38 -44.48 14.22 -6.99
CA ALA A 38 -44.35 15.15 -8.11
C ALA A 38 -45.36 16.33 -8.10
N PRO A 39 -46.64 16.15 -7.70
CA PRO A 39 -47.67 17.21 -7.76
C PRO A 39 -47.51 18.35 -6.75
N ILE A 40 -46.54 18.29 -5.84
CA ILE A 40 -46.31 19.32 -4.82
C ILE A 40 -45.90 20.65 -5.47
N ARG A 41 -46.78 21.66 -5.39
CA ARG A 41 -46.58 22.97 -6.04
C ARG A 41 -45.85 24.01 -5.17
N SER A 42 -45.94 23.90 -3.84
CA SER A 42 -45.32 24.91 -2.95
C SER A 42 -43.79 24.89 -3.06
N ARG A 43 -43.17 26.08 -3.01
CA ARG A 43 -41.71 26.21 -3.13
C ARG A 43 -40.98 25.56 -1.95
N ALA A 44 -41.45 25.76 -0.73
CA ALA A 44 -40.86 25.17 0.47
C ALA A 44 -40.93 23.64 0.45
N TRP A 45 -42.10 23.06 0.14
CA TRP A 45 -42.27 21.61 0.08
C TRP A 45 -41.50 20.96 -1.07
N ARG A 46 -41.26 21.69 -2.17
CA ARG A 46 -40.35 21.23 -3.23
C ARG A 46 -38.90 21.12 -2.73
N ILE A 47 -38.41 22.08 -1.94
CA ILE A 47 -37.07 22.02 -1.36
C ILE A 47 -36.97 20.85 -0.38
N VAL A 48 -37.92 20.74 0.56
CA VAL A 48 -37.99 19.64 1.53
C VAL A 48 -38.00 18.29 0.82
N ARG A 49 -38.81 18.13 -0.24
CA ARG A 49 -38.83 16.90 -1.05
C ARG A 49 -37.46 16.55 -1.61
N GLN A 50 -36.71 17.53 -2.15
CA GLN A 50 -35.39 17.26 -2.70
C GLN A 50 -34.38 16.90 -1.61
N VAL A 51 -34.42 17.58 -0.46
CA VAL A 51 -33.56 17.27 0.70
C VAL A 51 -33.81 15.85 1.19
N VAL A 52 -35.08 15.47 1.40
CA VAL A 52 -35.46 14.10 1.80
C VAL A 52 -35.03 13.09 0.74
N ALA A 53 -35.25 13.39 -0.54
CA ALA A 53 -34.87 12.49 -1.61
C ALA A 53 -33.34 12.30 -1.70
N VAL A 54 -32.54 13.34 -1.47
CA VAL A 54 -31.08 13.23 -1.38
C VAL A 54 -30.66 12.42 -0.15
N ALA A 55 -31.30 12.65 1.00
CA ALA A 55 -31.04 11.91 2.24
C ALA A 55 -31.36 10.40 2.12
N ILE A 56 -32.23 9.99 1.19
CA ILE A 56 -32.49 8.59 0.87
C ILE A 56 -31.54 8.08 -0.22
N ALA A 57 -31.39 8.85 -1.30
CA ALA A 57 -30.66 8.45 -2.49
C ALA A 57 -29.16 8.24 -2.24
N VAL A 58 -28.54 9.09 -1.40
CA VAL A 58 -27.11 9.03 -1.12
C VAL A 58 -26.75 7.78 -0.31
N PRO A 59 -27.37 7.49 0.85
CA PRO A 59 -27.11 6.25 1.57
C PRO A 59 -27.44 4.99 0.77
N LEU A 60 -28.52 5.03 -0.03
CA LEU A 60 -28.88 3.90 -0.89
C LEU A 60 -27.80 3.65 -1.95
N LEU A 61 -27.31 4.69 -2.62
CA LEU A 61 -26.22 4.56 -3.59
C LEU A 61 -24.91 4.12 -2.93
N ALA A 62 -24.56 4.69 -1.78
CA ALA A 62 -23.36 4.34 -1.02
C ALA A 62 -23.34 2.87 -0.62
N ARG A 63 -24.48 2.33 -0.15
CA ARG A 63 -24.62 0.91 0.15
C ARG A 63 -24.39 0.03 -1.08
N GLU A 64 -24.99 0.39 -2.21
CA GLU A 64 -24.94 -0.44 -3.43
C GLU A 64 -23.57 -0.37 -4.15
N LEU A 65 -22.82 0.70 -3.89
CA LEU A 65 -21.43 0.87 -4.34
C LEU A 65 -20.40 0.24 -3.38
N HIS A 66 -20.83 -0.32 -2.25
CA HIS A 66 -19.94 -0.77 -1.17
C HIS A 66 -18.98 0.34 -0.72
N ALA A 67 -19.52 1.55 -0.56
CA ALA A 67 -18.74 2.70 -0.14
C ALA A 67 -18.02 2.42 1.21
N PRO A 68 -16.84 3.03 1.44
CA PRO A 68 -16.13 2.92 2.70
C PRO A 68 -16.98 3.33 3.90
N SER A 69 -16.56 2.90 5.10
CA SER A 69 -17.20 3.32 6.34
C SER A 69 -17.22 4.85 6.47
N LEU A 70 -18.19 5.39 7.22
CA LEU A 70 -18.26 6.84 7.45
C LEU A 70 -16.99 7.38 8.13
N ALA A 71 -16.34 6.56 8.97
CA ALA A 71 -15.07 6.90 9.60
C ALA A 71 -13.96 7.08 8.54
N ARG A 72 -13.82 6.11 7.62
CA ARG A 72 -12.84 6.18 6.52
C ARG A 72 -13.11 7.35 5.58
N LEU A 73 -14.38 7.65 5.29
CA LEU A 73 -14.75 8.82 4.49
C LEU A 73 -14.41 10.13 5.19
N ALA A 74 -14.62 10.23 6.51
CA ALA A 74 -14.26 11.41 7.27
C ALA A 74 -12.73 11.61 7.33
N GLU A 75 -11.98 10.51 7.47
CA GLU A 75 -10.53 10.51 7.43
C GLU A 75 -9.99 10.92 6.06
N ALA A 76 -10.47 10.28 4.98
CA ALA A 76 -10.12 10.65 3.62
C ALA A 76 -10.47 12.12 3.32
N ALA A 77 -11.62 12.61 3.79
CA ALA A 77 -11.99 14.02 3.65
C ALA A 77 -11.04 14.96 4.40
N ARG A 78 -10.59 14.58 5.61
CA ARG A 78 -9.61 15.32 6.39
C ARG A 78 -8.26 15.35 5.68
N GLU A 79 -7.76 14.20 5.22
CA GLU A 79 -6.51 14.10 4.47
C GLU A 79 -6.53 14.98 3.22
N VAL A 80 -7.56 14.81 2.39
CA VAL A 80 -7.73 15.52 1.12
C VAL A 80 -7.94 17.02 1.30
N SER A 81 -8.42 17.48 2.48
CA SER A 81 -8.53 18.90 2.80
C SER A 81 -7.19 19.61 3.00
N THR A 82 -6.12 18.87 3.28
CA THR A 82 -4.76 19.41 3.46
C THR A 82 -4.03 19.65 2.13
N PHE A 83 -4.55 19.09 1.03
CA PHE A 83 -3.88 19.14 -0.27
C PHE A 83 -3.80 20.55 -0.81
N ARG A 84 -2.64 20.88 -1.37
CA ARG A 84 -2.44 22.14 -2.09
C ARG A 84 -3.22 22.17 -3.41
N LEU A 85 -3.57 23.38 -3.84
CA LEU A 85 -4.35 23.59 -5.07
C LEU A 85 -3.65 23.07 -6.33
N ASP A 86 -2.33 23.19 -6.42
CA ASP A 86 -1.54 22.66 -7.52
C ASP A 86 -1.56 21.14 -7.60
N TYR A 87 -1.56 20.46 -6.45
CA TYR A 87 -1.74 19.01 -6.41
C TYR A 87 -3.17 18.61 -6.82
N TRP A 88 -4.20 19.36 -6.41
CA TRP A 88 -5.57 19.17 -6.90
C TRP A 88 -5.69 19.25 -8.43
N MET A 89 -5.01 20.22 -9.04
CA MET A 89 -4.98 20.36 -10.50
C MET A 89 -4.29 19.17 -11.19
N GLU A 90 -3.34 18.52 -10.53
CA GLU A 90 -2.68 17.31 -11.02
C GLU A 90 -3.57 16.06 -10.86
N LEU A 91 -4.37 15.99 -9.79
CA LEU A 91 -5.25 14.85 -9.53
C LEU A 91 -6.53 14.87 -10.37
N LEU A 92 -7.09 16.06 -10.65
CA LEU A 92 -8.36 16.20 -11.35
C LEU A 92 -8.39 15.50 -12.74
N PRO A 93 -7.37 15.63 -13.61
CA PRO A 93 -7.34 14.93 -14.89
C PRO A 93 -7.22 13.40 -14.75
N ARG A 94 -6.69 12.90 -13.63
CA ARG A 94 -6.61 11.46 -13.35
C ARG A 94 -7.97 10.90 -12.94
N LEU A 95 -8.70 11.64 -12.10
CA LEU A 95 -10.03 11.27 -11.63
C LEU A 95 -11.10 11.44 -12.72
N LEU A 96 -11.02 12.51 -13.49
CA LEU A 96 -11.95 12.83 -14.58
C LEU A 96 -11.16 13.10 -15.87
N PRO A 97 -10.70 12.03 -16.56
CA PRO A 97 -9.99 12.17 -17.82
C PRO A 97 -10.78 13.02 -18.82
N PRO A 98 -10.13 13.86 -19.66
CA PRO A 98 -10.83 14.74 -20.60
C PRO A 98 -11.82 13.97 -21.51
N VAL A 99 -11.46 12.77 -21.92
CA VAL A 99 -12.34 11.89 -22.72
C VAL A 99 -13.59 11.48 -21.94
N LEU A 100 -13.45 11.13 -20.65
CA LEU A 100 -14.59 10.80 -19.80
C LEU A 100 -15.47 12.03 -19.57
N ALA A 101 -14.88 13.20 -19.33
CA ALA A 101 -15.62 14.46 -19.20
C ALA A 101 -16.43 14.78 -20.46
N LEU A 102 -15.81 14.68 -21.65
CA LEU A 102 -16.48 14.86 -22.93
C LEU A 102 -17.59 13.83 -23.16
N THR A 103 -17.37 12.57 -22.75
CA THR A 103 -18.38 11.51 -22.83
C THR A 103 -19.58 11.84 -21.95
N ILE A 104 -19.36 12.27 -20.71
CA ILE A 104 -20.43 12.69 -19.79
C ILE A 104 -21.21 13.86 -20.39
N VAL A 105 -20.52 14.88 -20.91
CA VAL A 105 -21.16 16.03 -21.58
C VAL A 105 -22.00 15.58 -22.78
N GLY A 106 -21.45 14.72 -23.63
CA GLY A 106 -22.17 14.15 -24.78
C GLY A 106 -23.42 13.37 -24.36
N VAL A 107 -23.31 12.50 -23.35
CA VAL A 107 -24.44 11.76 -22.78
C VAL A 107 -25.50 12.71 -22.23
N LEU A 108 -25.10 13.77 -21.54
CA LEU A 108 -26.03 14.78 -21.03
C LEU A 108 -26.75 15.51 -22.16
N ILE A 109 -26.04 15.91 -23.23
CA ILE A 109 -26.65 16.55 -24.40
C ILE A 109 -27.68 15.61 -25.05
N VAL A 110 -27.30 14.35 -25.30
CA VAL A 110 -28.21 13.34 -25.86
C VAL A 110 -29.41 13.13 -24.94
N TYR A 111 -29.19 13.03 -23.63
CA TYR A 111 -30.27 12.91 -22.65
C TYR A 111 -31.24 14.09 -22.71
N PHE A 112 -30.75 15.33 -22.76
CA PHE A 112 -31.61 16.52 -22.84
C PHE A 112 -32.39 16.58 -24.16
N ILE A 113 -31.78 16.17 -25.27
CA ILE A 113 -32.48 16.04 -26.56
C ILE A 113 -33.57 14.98 -26.44
N VAL A 114 -33.23 13.76 -26.03
CA VAL A 114 -34.18 12.64 -25.91
C VAL A 114 -35.32 12.96 -24.94
N ASN A 115 -35.03 13.58 -23.80
CA ASN A 115 -36.03 13.95 -22.80
C ASN A 115 -37.02 15.03 -23.29
N ARG A 116 -36.75 15.68 -24.43
CA ARG A 116 -37.72 16.55 -25.12
C ARG A 116 -38.77 15.75 -25.89
N TRP A 117 -38.42 14.57 -26.40
CA TRP A 117 -39.27 13.74 -27.27
C TRP A 117 -39.89 12.55 -26.54
N LEU A 118 -39.17 11.97 -25.57
CA LEU A 118 -39.56 10.78 -24.84
C LEU A 118 -39.73 11.07 -23.33
N ARG A 119 -40.72 10.42 -22.71
CA ARG A 119 -40.87 10.41 -21.25
C ARG A 119 -39.87 9.44 -20.63
N VAL A 120 -38.62 9.87 -20.44
CA VAL A 120 -37.53 9.03 -19.90
C VAL A 120 -37.90 8.36 -18.58
N ALA A 121 -38.69 9.01 -17.74
CA ALA A 121 -39.18 8.44 -16.47
C ALA A 121 -39.94 7.11 -16.66
N THR A 122 -40.68 6.95 -17.76
CA THR A 122 -41.39 5.70 -18.07
C THR A 122 -40.42 4.54 -18.29
N PHE A 123 -39.33 4.79 -19.02
CA PHE A 123 -38.30 3.78 -19.27
C PHE A 123 -37.53 3.44 -18.00
N VAL A 124 -37.20 4.44 -17.17
CA VAL A 124 -36.54 4.20 -15.87
C VAL A 124 -37.38 3.28 -14.98
N VAL A 125 -38.68 3.54 -14.85
CA VAL A 125 -39.57 2.68 -14.05
C VAL A 125 -39.70 1.29 -14.67
N ALA A 126 -39.79 1.19 -16.00
CA ALA A 126 -39.83 -0.10 -16.69
C ALA A 126 -38.59 -0.94 -16.39
N VAL A 127 -37.38 -0.34 -16.45
CA VAL A 127 -36.13 -1.03 -16.10
C VAL A 127 -36.13 -1.48 -14.63
N LEU A 128 -36.59 -0.63 -13.70
CA LEU A 128 -36.68 -0.98 -12.26
C LEU A 128 -37.63 -2.16 -11.97
N VAL A 129 -38.60 -2.42 -12.86
CA VAL A 129 -39.53 -3.55 -12.72
C VAL A 129 -39.02 -4.79 -13.47
N VAL A 130 -38.56 -4.62 -14.71
CA VAL A 130 -38.18 -5.75 -15.59
C VAL A 130 -36.86 -6.39 -15.16
N MET A 131 -35.85 -5.60 -14.78
CA MET A 131 -34.53 -6.13 -14.43
C MET A 131 -34.52 -7.09 -13.24
N PRO A 132 -35.17 -6.80 -12.08
CA PRO A 132 -35.22 -7.77 -11.00
C PRO A 132 -35.95 -9.06 -11.37
N LEU A 133 -37.01 -8.98 -12.20
CA LEU A 133 -37.73 -10.16 -12.69
C LEU A 133 -36.83 -11.01 -13.61
N TRP A 134 -36.06 -10.36 -14.47
CA TRP A 134 -35.09 -11.02 -15.33
C TRP A 134 -34.00 -11.71 -14.51
N GLN A 135 -33.41 -11.03 -13.52
CA GLN A 135 -32.39 -11.62 -12.64
C GLN A 135 -32.92 -12.79 -11.80
N ALA A 136 -34.14 -12.68 -11.28
CA ALA A 136 -34.77 -13.78 -10.54
C ALA A 136 -35.01 -14.99 -11.46
N GLY A 137 -35.48 -14.75 -12.69
CA GLY A 137 -35.70 -15.79 -13.69
C GLY A 137 -34.40 -16.46 -14.16
N SER A 138 -33.34 -15.69 -14.45
CA SER A 138 -32.05 -16.23 -14.83
C SER A 138 -31.37 -16.99 -13.69
N GLY A 139 -31.48 -16.51 -12.45
CA GLY A 139 -30.99 -17.20 -11.26
C GLY A 139 -31.73 -18.52 -10.97
N LEU A 140 -33.04 -18.56 -11.19
CA LEU A 140 -33.83 -19.80 -11.11
C LEU A 140 -33.41 -20.81 -12.18
N MET A 141 -33.27 -20.38 -13.43
CA MET A 141 -32.79 -21.25 -14.52
C MET A 141 -31.37 -21.76 -14.25
N ALA A 142 -30.46 -20.92 -13.75
CA ALA A 142 -29.12 -21.34 -13.37
C ALA A 142 -29.12 -22.40 -12.25
N ARG A 143 -30.03 -22.29 -11.26
CA ARG A 143 -30.18 -23.28 -10.18
C ARG A 143 -30.85 -24.59 -10.64
N VAL A 144 -31.70 -24.53 -11.66
CA VAL A 144 -32.36 -25.71 -12.24
C VAL A 144 -31.44 -26.48 -13.20
N VAL A 145 -30.51 -25.78 -13.86
CA VAL A 145 -29.52 -26.36 -14.78
C VAL A 145 -28.21 -26.76 -14.07
N ALA A 146 -27.99 -26.32 -12.83
CA ALA A 146 -26.84 -26.72 -12.03
C ALA A 146 -26.91 -28.22 -11.66
N PRO A 147 -25.92 -29.06 -12.03
CA PRO A 147 -25.90 -30.44 -11.62
C PRO A 147 -25.75 -30.54 -10.09
N ALA A 148 -26.58 -31.37 -9.45
CA ALA A 148 -26.43 -31.71 -8.05
C ALA A 148 -25.06 -32.39 -7.84
N GLN A 149 -24.15 -31.76 -7.09
CA GLN A 149 -22.91 -32.41 -6.70
C GLN A 149 -23.21 -33.51 -5.67
N PRO A 150 -22.80 -34.77 -5.91
CA PRO A 150 -22.81 -35.78 -4.87
C PRO A 150 -21.71 -35.48 -3.86
N GLN A 151 -22.04 -35.50 -2.56
CA GLN A 151 -21.04 -35.72 -1.52
C GLN A 151 -20.46 -37.13 -1.72
N ALA A 152 -19.23 -37.21 -2.20
CA ALA A 152 -18.48 -38.45 -2.30
C ALA A 152 -17.20 -38.36 -1.46
N ASN A 153 -17.19 -39.10 -0.35
CA ASN A 153 -15.98 -39.54 0.33
C ASN A 153 -15.26 -40.57 -0.56
N VAL A 154 -14.11 -40.24 -1.17
CA VAL A 154 -13.13 -41.25 -1.59
C VAL A 154 -11.70 -40.68 -1.54
N ALA A 155 -10.83 -41.42 -0.87
CA ALA A 155 -9.39 -41.20 -0.78
C ALA A 155 -8.67 -41.47 -2.10
N GLY A 156 -7.67 -40.62 -2.41
CA GLY A 156 -6.53 -40.95 -3.27
C GLY A 156 -6.76 -41.03 -4.79
N ALA A 157 -6.62 -39.90 -5.49
CA ALA A 157 -5.98 -39.80 -6.81
C ALA A 157 -5.74 -38.32 -7.20
N THR A 158 -4.51 -38.05 -7.66
CA THR A 158 -3.99 -36.88 -8.41
C THR A 158 -4.92 -35.69 -8.67
N ARG A 159 -4.60 -34.55 -8.02
CA ARG A 159 -5.27 -33.24 -8.15
C ARG A 159 -5.01 -32.61 -9.53
N VAL A 160 -6.08 -32.44 -10.30
CA VAL A 160 -6.25 -31.33 -11.23
C VAL A 160 -6.98 -30.22 -10.45
N ASP A 161 -6.51 -28.97 -10.56
CA ASP A 161 -6.86 -27.79 -9.76
C ASP A 161 -8.34 -27.67 -9.38
N GLN A 162 -8.62 -27.80 -8.09
CA GLN A 162 -9.82 -27.22 -7.49
C GLN A 162 -9.56 -25.72 -7.23
N PRO A 163 -10.55 -24.82 -7.40
CA PRO A 163 -10.42 -23.43 -6.99
C PRO A 163 -9.94 -23.37 -5.53
N GLU A 164 -8.87 -22.61 -5.27
CA GLU A 164 -8.38 -22.40 -3.90
C GLU A 164 -9.50 -21.75 -3.07
N ASP A 165 -9.88 -22.38 -1.95
CA ASP A 165 -10.73 -21.70 -0.97
C ASP A 165 -9.87 -20.61 -0.30
N HIS A 166 -9.98 -19.39 -0.83
CA HIS A 166 -9.21 -18.23 -0.39
C HIS A 166 -9.37 -17.93 1.11
N ASN A 167 -10.54 -18.23 1.70
CA ASN A 167 -10.73 -18.05 3.14
C ASN A 167 -9.98 -19.11 3.94
N ALA A 168 -10.03 -20.38 3.52
CA ALA A 168 -9.26 -21.45 4.15
C ALA A 168 -7.75 -21.22 3.98
N ALA A 169 -7.30 -20.75 2.81
CA ALA A 169 -5.93 -20.39 2.54
C ALA A 169 -5.43 -19.24 3.42
N LEU A 170 -6.23 -18.17 3.54
CA LEU A 170 -5.91 -17.05 4.41
C LEU A 170 -5.88 -17.46 5.89
N ALA A 171 -6.84 -18.26 6.34
CA ALA A 171 -6.86 -18.79 7.71
C ALA A 171 -5.63 -19.66 8.02
N THR A 172 -5.24 -20.52 7.08
CA THR A 172 -4.02 -21.34 7.18
C THR A 172 -2.77 -20.47 7.28
N PHE A 173 -2.67 -19.44 6.43
CA PHE A 173 -1.59 -18.47 6.49
C PHE A 173 -1.50 -17.81 7.86
N ARG A 174 -2.61 -17.34 8.43
CA ARG A 174 -2.61 -16.73 9.78
C ARG A 174 -2.15 -17.67 10.87
N ALA A 175 -2.65 -18.90 10.86
CA ALA A 175 -2.28 -19.89 11.85
C ALA A 175 -0.79 -20.22 11.80
N GLN A 176 -0.20 -20.21 10.59
CA GLN A 176 1.24 -20.37 10.41
C GLN A 176 2.01 -19.14 10.89
N GLU A 177 1.66 -17.94 10.41
CA GLU A 177 2.37 -16.70 10.75
C GLU A 177 2.36 -16.39 12.24
N SER A 178 1.26 -16.68 12.95
CA SER A 178 1.14 -16.36 14.38
C SER A 178 2.14 -17.11 15.28
N GLN A 179 2.77 -18.18 14.77
CA GLN A 179 3.74 -18.99 15.52
C GLN A 179 5.19 -18.66 15.15
N ARG A 180 5.41 -17.77 14.18
CA ARG A 180 6.74 -17.50 13.63
C ARG A 180 7.39 -16.35 14.36
N GLN A 181 8.65 -16.54 14.72
CA GLN A 181 9.48 -15.55 15.37
C GLN A 181 10.94 -15.73 14.97
N VAL A 182 11.69 -14.63 14.97
CA VAL A 182 13.14 -14.61 14.80
C VAL A 182 13.76 -14.14 16.10
N ALA A 183 14.64 -14.96 16.68
CA ALA A 183 15.46 -14.56 17.80
C ALA A 183 16.75 -13.90 17.30
N PHE A 184 17.20 -12.85 17.97
CA PHE A 184 18.49 -12.21 17.70
C PHE A 184 19.55 -12.66 18.70
N GLY A 185 20.75 -12.95 18.22
CA GLY A 185 21.95 -13.09 19.06
C GLY A 185 22.50 -11.73 19.48
N HIS A 186 23.68 -11.74 20.11
CA HIS A 186 24.39 -10.53 20.50
C HIS A 186 25.55 -10.24 19.56
N LEU A 187 25.88 -8.96 19.41
CA LEU A 187 27.13 -8.58 18.78
C LEU A 187 28.34 -9.11 19.55
N GLY A 188 29.37 -9.49 18.81
CA GLY A 188 30.67 -9.83 19.39
C GLY A 188 31.29 -8.65 20.14
N SER A 189 32.14 -8.95 21.12
CA SER A 189 32.87 -7.93 21.91
C SER A 189 34.04 -7.30 21.16
N ASP A 190 34.50 -7.89 20.05
CA ASP A 190 35.57 -7.36 19.21
C ASP A 190 35.07 -6.12 18.43
N PRO A 191 35.60 -4.90 18.69
CA PRO A 191 35.23 -3.71 17.93
C PRO A 191 35.51 -3.84 16.43
N ALA A 192 36.47 -4.69 16.03
CA ALA A 192 36.76 -4.96 14.63
C ALA A 192 35.69 -5.82 13.93
N ALA A 193 34.79 -6.44 14.67
CA ALA A 193 33.66 -7.19 14.15
C ALA A 193 32.32 -6.45 14.32
N GLN A 194 32.30 -5.31 15.02
CA GLN A 194 31.08 -4.50 15.21
C GLN A 194 30.80 -3.61 13.99
N PHE A 195 29.52 -3.32 13.78
CA PHE A 195 29.02 -2.54 12.64
C PHE A 195 27.70 -1.87 12.98
N ASP A 196 27.36 -0.83 12.24
CA ASP A 196 26.06 -0.15 12.34
C ASP A 196 25.00 -0.84 11.48
N VAL A 197 23.74 -0.82 11.90
CA VAL A 197 22.60 -1.24 11.07
C VAL A 197 21.83 0.01 10.67
N ILE A 198 21.67 0.25 9.37
CA ILE A 198 20.98 1.43 8.85
C ILE A 198 19.82 0.96 7.99
N VAL A 199 18.60 1.08 8.50
CA VAL A 199 17.37 0.74 7.77
C VAL A 199 16.87 1.98 7.05
N LEU A 200 16.98 1.97 5.73
CA LEU A 200 16.42 2.96 4.82
C LEU A 200 15.03 2.49 4.41
N HIS A 201 14.00 3.05 5.04
CA HIS A 201 12.59 2.73 4.79
C HIS A 201 11.97 3.75 3.83
N ILE A 202 11.63 3.31 2.62
CA ILE A 202 11.31 4.21 1.50
C ILE A 202 9.83 4.17 1.15
N CYS A 203 9.14 5.31 1.27
CA CYS A 203 7.79 5.43 0.79
C CYS A 203 7.73 5.40 -0.76
N SER A 204 6.72 4.75 -1.33
CA SER A 204 6.33 4.87 -2.74
C SER A 204 7.37 4.36 -3.76
N LEU A 205 7.82 3.11 -3.59
CA LEU A 205 8.71 2.40 -4.49
C LEU A 205 8.38 0.90 -4.60
N SER A 206 8.05 0.44 -5.80
CA SER A 206 7.96 -0.99 -6.13
C SER A 206 8.80 -1.34 -7.36
N TRP A 207 8.91 -2.64 -7.67
CA TRP A 207 9.51 -3.07 -8.94
C TRP A 207 8.74 -2.51 -10.14
N ASP A 208 7.40 -2.44 -10.04
CA ASP A 208 6.52 -1.90 -11.09
C ASP A 208 6.80 -0.42 -11.37
N ASP A 209 7.05 0.35 -10.31
CA ASP A 209 7.39 1.78 -10.41
C ASP A 209 8.76 1.99 -11.04
N LEU A 210 9.76 1.19 -10.65
CA LEU A 210 11.10 1.24 -11.25
C LEU A 210 11.06 0.95 -12.75
N ASP A 211 10.20 0.02 -13.18
CA ASP A 211 9.96 -0.28 -14.60
C ASP A 211 9.25 0.89 -15.31
N ALA A 212 8.17 1.41 -14.70
CA ALA A 212 7.40 2.52 -15.26
C ALA A 212 8.25 3.79 -15.42
N ALA A 213 9.13 4.06 -14.45
CA ALA A 213 10.05 5.19 -14.44
C ALA A 213 11.37 4.93 -15.20
N LYS A 214 11.56 3.71 -15.73
CA LYS A 214 12.78 3.28 -16.47
C LYS A 214 14.08 3.43 -15.67
N VAL A 215 14.02 3.18 -14.37
CA VAL A 215 15.15 3.27 -13.42
C VAL A 215 15.53 1.92 -12.81
N ARG A 216 14.96 0.81 -13.29
CA ARG A 216 15.26 -0.56 -12.83
C ARG A 216 16.73 -0.97 -12.91
N ASN A 217 17.51 -0.35 -13.79
CA ASN A 217 18.93 -0.64 -13.96
C ASN A 217 19.84 0.36 -13.24
N HIS A 218 19.32 1.09 -12.24
CA HIS A 218 20.12 2.03 -11.47
C HIS A 218 21.30 1.31 -10.76
N PRO A 219 22.55 1.82 -10.84
CA PRO A 219 23.75 1.13 -10.31
C PRO A 219 23.65 0.69 -8.85
N MET A 220 23.04 1.49 -7.98
CA MET A 220 22.80 1.15 -6.57
C MET A 220 22.25 -0.29 -6.36
N LEU A 221 21.34 -0.76 -7.22
CA LEU A 221 20.77 -2.12 -7.08
C LEU A 221 21.81 -3.22 -7.32
N SER A 222 22.84 -2.97 -8.14
CA SER A 222 23.94 -3.90 -8.37
C SER A 222 25.02 -3.88 -7.27
N HIS A 223 24.94 -2.93 -6.32
CA HIS A 223 25.87 -2.82 -5.20
C HIS A 223 25.40 -3.58 -3.96
N PHE A 224 24.26 -4.27 -4.01
CA PHE A 224 23.79 -5.10 -2.91
C PHE A 224 24.53 -6.43 -2.83
N ASP A 225 24.78 -6.89 -1.61
CA ASP A 225 25.28 -8.24 -1.32
C ASP A 225 24.13 -9.26 -1.31
N TYR A 226 22.94 -8.82 -0.91
CA TYR A 226 21.71 -9.61 -0.92
C TYR A 226 20.60 -8.82 -1.61
N LEU A 227 19.95 -9.41 -2.61
CA LEU A 227 18.83 -8.79 -3.32
C LEU A 227 17.61 -9.70 -3.30
N PHE A 228 16.54 -9.26 -2.66
CA PHE A 228 15.26 -9.93 -2.64
C PHE A 228 14.45 -9.49 -3.86
N THR A 229 14.21 -10.42 -4.79
CA THR A 229 13.47 -10.14 -6.03
C THR A 229 12.00 -10.51 -5.93
N ASN A 230 11.59 -11.24 -4.89
CA ASN A 230 10.21 -11.64 -4.61
C ASN A 230 9.78 -11.31 -3.17
N PHE A 231 9.87 -10.02 -2.82
CA PHE A 231 9.56 -9.51 -1.49
C PHE A 231 8.18 -8.84 -1.45
N SER A 232 7.35 -9.23 -0.49
CA SER A 232 6.07 -8.61 -0.18
C SER A 232 6.21 -7.59 0.95
N THR A 233 5.86 -6.33 0.71
CA THR A 233 5.76 -5.29 1.75
C THR A 233 4.44 -5.37 2.53
N ALA A 234 3.52 -6.25 2.12
CA ALA A 234 2.31 -6.66 2.83
C ALA A 234 1.28 -5.57 3.19
N ALA A 235 1.50 -4.32 2.79
CA ALA A 235 0.55 -3.23 2.90
C ALA A 235 0.82 -2.21 1.78
N SER A 236 -0.20 -1.44 1.40
CA SER A 236 -0.02 -0.33 0.47
C SER A 236 -0.30 1.02 1.12
N TYR A 237 -0.35 1.09 2.45
CA TYR A 237 -0.38 2.32 3.28
C TYR A 237 0.90 2.47 4.09
N SER A 238 1.37 3.70 4.25
CA SER A 238 2.66 4.01 4.88
C SER A 238 2.70 3.65 6.37
N GLY A 239 1.66 3.99 7.14
CA GLY A 239 1.56 3.64 8.56
C GLY A 239 1.65 2.12 8.79
N PRO A 240 0.76 1.31 8.19
CA PRO A 240 0.84 -0.15 8.24
C PRO A 240 2.20 -0.71 7.78
N ALA A 241 2.79 -0.19 6.69
CA ALA A 241 4.10 -0.63 6.23
C ALA A 241 5.21 -0.37 7.27
N ALA A 242 5.19 0.80 7.92
CA ALA A 242 6.10 1.12 9.01
C ALA A 242 5.93 0.18 10.20
N ILE A 243 4.70 -0.12 10.62
CA ILE A 243 4.45 -1.09 11.69
C ILE A 243 5.03 -2.46 11.31
N ARG A 244 4.80 -2.93 10.08
CA ARG A 244 5.26 -4.25 9.63
C ARG A 244 6.78 -4.40 9.59
N VAL A 245 7.53 -3.38 9.15
CA VAL A 245 9.00 -3.43 9.20
C VAL A 245 9.52 -3.28 10.63
N LEU A 246 8.88 -2.45 11.45
CA LEU A 246 9.25 -2.28 12.86
C LEU A 246 8.93 -3.52 13.70
N ARG A 247 7.95 -4.33 13.29
CA ARG A 247 7.56 -5.61 13.90
C ARG A 247 8.08 -6.85 13.13
N ALA A 248 9.13 -6.68 12.32
CA ALA A 248 9.62 -7.71 11.41
C ALA A 248 10.08 -9.02 12.07
N SER A 249 10.33 -9.04 13.38
CA SER A 249 10.82 -10.23 14.09
C SER A 249 9.74 -11.27 14.37
N CYS A 250 8.49 -11.01 14.01
CA CYS A 250 7.38 -11.97 14.09
C CYS A 250 6.69 -12.14 12.72
N GLY A 251 5.92 -13.23 12.57
CA GLY A 251 5.17 -13.49 11.34
C GLY A 251 4.11 -12.42 11.04
N GLN A 252 3.64 -12.40 9.78
CA GLN A 252 2.76 -11.34 9.27
C GLN A 252 1.39 -11.29 9.98
N GLU A 253 1.17 -10.21 10.73
CA GLU A 253 -0.10 -9.89 11.38
C GLU A 253 -1.21 -9.50 10.39
N ALA A 254 -2.48 -9.70 10.77
CA ALA A 254 -3.61 -9.12 10.07
C ALA A 254 -3.61 -7.60 10.23
N HIS A 255 -4.16 -6.86 9.26
CA HIS A 255 -4.16 -5.38 9.32
C HIS A 255 -4.74 -4.82 10.64
N ALA A 256 -5.86 -5.37 11.12
CA ALA A 256 -6.49 -4.93 12.37
C ALA A 256 -5.62 -5.20 13.63
N ASP A 257 -4.70 -6.16 13.57
CA ASP A 257 -3.83 -6.51 14.70
C ASP A 257 -2.59 -5.61 14.78
N LEU A 258 -2.23 -4.91 13.68
CA LEU A 258 -1.14 -3.93 13.67
C LEU A 258 -1.33 -2.79 14.68
N TYR A 259 -2.59 -2.47 14.99
CA TYR A 259 -2.96 -1.41 15.93
C TYR A 259 -3.20 -1.90 17.36
N LYS A 260 -2.94 -3.18 17.62
CA LYS A 260 -2.91 -3.75 18.97
C LYS A 260 -1.47 -3.77 19.50
N PRO A 261 -1.26 -3.81 20.82
CA PRO A 261 0.07 -4.04 21.39
C PRO A 261 0.67 -5.35 20.88
N ALA A 262 1.93 -5.30 20.45
CA ALA A 262 2.70 -6.50 20.11
C ALA A 262 3.69 -6.85 21.23
N PRO A 263 4.07 -8.12 21.37
CA PRO A 263 5.14 -8.52 22.26
C PRO A 263 6.49 -7.88 21.90
N GLN A 264 7.31 -7.55 22.90
CA GLN A 264 8.60 -6.87 22.71
C GLN A 264 9.52 -7.60 21.71
N GLN A 265 9.49 -8.94 21.69
CA GLN A 265 10.30 -9.74 20.78
C GLN A 265 9.96 -9.56 19.30
N CYS A 266 8.76 -9.06 18.98
CA CYS A 266 8.37 -8.78 17.60
C CYS A 266 9.01 -7.49 17.07
N HIS A 267 9.36 -6.55 17.96
CA HIS A 267 9.94 -5.27 17.56
C HIS A 267 11.40 -5.42 17.15
N LEU A 268 11.70 -5.23 15.87
CA LEU A 268 13.03 -5.38 15.26
C LEU A 268 14.08 -4.53 15.99
N PHE A 269 13.78 -3.27 16.24
CA PHE A 269 14.71 -2.36 16.92
C PHE A 269 14.87 -2.67 18.40
N SER A 270 13.86 -3.27 19.05
CA SER A 270 14.02 -3.82 20.40
C SER A 270 14.96 -5.01 20.43
N GLN A 271 14.88 -5.89 19.43
CA GLN A 271 15.83 -7.00 19.26
C GLN A 271 17.26 -6.50 18.98
N LEU A 272 17.42 -5.48 18.14
CA LEU A 272 18.73 -4.85 17.89
C LEU A 272 19.27 -4.16 19.16
N ALA A 273 18.44 -3.46 19.93
CA ALA A 273 18.86 -2.91 21.21
C ALA A 273 19.35 -4.02 22.16
N GLY A 274 18.61 -5.12 22.27
CA GLY A 274 19.01 -6.31 23.03
C GLY A 274 20.34 -6.93 22.55
N ALA A 275 20.64 -6.83 21.25
CA ALA A 275 21.90 -7.28 20.66
C ALA A 275 23.10 -6.34 20.93
N GLY A 276 22.87 -5.17 21.52
CA GLY A 276 23.92 -4.21 21.91
C GLY A 276 23.97 -2.93 21.08
N TYR A 277 22.96 -2.64 20.25
CA TYR A 277 22.91 -1.43 19.43
C TYR A 277 22.28 -0.25 20.19
N THR A 278 22.82 0.95 19.99
CA THR A 278 22.09 2.19 20.32
C THR A 278 21.07 2.48 19.23
N VAL A 279 19.79 2.55 19.56
CA VAL A 279 18.72 2.79 18.58
C VAL A 279 18.48 4.28 18.37
N GLN A 280 18.28 4.68 17.12
CA GLN A 280 17.92 6.05 16.74
C GLN A 280 16.87 6.03 15.61
N SER A 281 16.07 7.09 15.52
CA SER A 281 15.16 7.32 14.39
C SER A 281 15.46 8.65 13.71
N LEU A 282 15.27 8.73 12.40
CA LEU A 282 15.46 9.94 11.60
C LEU A 282 14.47 9.94 10.43
N LEU A 283 13.95 11.10 10.06
CA LEU A 283 13.11 11.24 8.87
C LEU A 283 13.61 12.41 8.02
N ASN A 284 13.36 12.36 6.71
CA ASN A 284 13.55 13.54 5.86
C ASN A 284 12.33 14.48 5.82
N HIS A 285 11.28 14.18 6.58
CA HIS A 285 10.08 14.98 6.71
C HIS A 285 9.74 15.16 8.19
N ASP A 286 8.62 15.81 8.50
CA ASP A 286 8.20 16.08 9.88
C ASP A 286 7.29 14.99 10.48
N GLY A 287 6.90 13.99 9.69
CA GLY A 287 6.06 12.84 10.08
C GLY A 287 4.69 13.19 10.67
N HIS A 288 4.18 14.41 10.45
CA HIS A 288 2.91 14.84 11.05
C HIS A 288 1.68 14.23 10.36
N PHE A 289 1.76 14.01 9.04
CA PHE A 289 0.67 13.45 8.26
C PHE A 289 0.31 12.05 8.75
N ASP A 290 -0.99 11.81 8.93
CA ASP A 290 -1.54 10.57 9.48
C ASP A 290 -0.90 10.09 10.80
N ASN A 291 -0.37 11.05 11.59
CA ASN A 291 0.28 10.79 12.87
C ASN A 291 1.47 9.80 12.76
N PHE A 292 2.20 9.82 11.65
CA PHE A 292 3.27 8.86 11.35
C PHE A 292 4.39 8.83 12.41
N LEU A 293 4.74 9.97 13.02
CA LEU A 293 5.70 10.00 14.13
C LEU A 293 5.25 9.12 15.31
N GLN A 294 3.96 9.14 15.64
CA GLN A 294 3.42 8.31 16.72
C GLN A 294 3.48 6.83 16.35
N VAL A 295 3.21 6.48 15.08
CA VAL A 295 3.35 5.11 14.59
C VAL A 295 4.78 4.59 14.82
N ILE A 296 5.80 5.40 14.54
CA ILE A 296 7.20 5.03 14.79
C ILE A 296 7.43 4.89 16.30
N HIS A 297 7.05 5.90 17.09
CA HIS A 297 7.24 5.90 18.55
C HIS A 297 6.66 4.65 19.21
N ASP A 298 5.44 4.26 18.83
CA ASP A 298 4.74 3.12 19.44
C ASP A 298 5.29 1.76 18.98
N ASN A 299 6.03 1.72 17.86
CA ASN A 299 6.48 0.47 17.26
C ASN A 299 8.00 0.30 17.19
N ILE A 300 8.80 1.32 17.53
CA ILE A 300 10.25 1.18 17.62
C ILE A 300 10.67 0.22 18.74
N GLY A 301 9.84 0.07 19.78
CA GLY A 301 10.01 -0.93 20.84
C GLY A 301 11.20 -0.70 21.78
N VAL A 302 11.76 0.52 21.78
CA VAL A 302 12.85 0.94 22.67
C VAL A 302 12.46 2.26 23.30
N ALA A 303 12.29 2.26 24.63
CA ALA A 303 11.99 3.46 25.38
C ALA A 303 13.10 4.50 25.18
N ASP A 304 12.71 5.77 25.07
CA ASP A 304 13.61 6.93 24.94
C ASP A 304 14.54 6.92 23.71
N ALA A 305 14.30 6.06 22.71
CA ALA A 305 15.02 6.09 21.45
C ALA A 305 14.83 7.48 20.79
N PRO A 306 15.91 8.25 20.54
CA PRO A 306 15.78 9.62 20.11
C PRO A 306 15.31 9.72 18.65
N MET A 307 14.43 10.70 18.40
CA MET A 307 14.13 11.20 17.07
C MET A 307 15.14 12.28 16.69
N ILE A 308 16.08 11.94 15.83
CA ILE A 308 17.15 12.84 15.40
C ILE A 308 16.57 13.95 14.51
N SER A 309 16.99 15.19 14.76
CA SER A 309 16.52 16.35 13.99
C SER A 309 17.12 16.37 12.58
N ASN A 310 16.27 16.67 11.61
CA ASN A 310 16.66 16.92 10.21
C ASN A 310 16.77 18.42 9.87
N ALA A 311 16.66 19.31 10.87
CA ALA A 311 16.51 20.75 10.64
C ALA A 311 17.68 21.38 9.86
N ALA A 312 18.90 20.86 10.06
CA ALA A 312 20.11 21.32 9.38
C ALA A 312 20.19 20.94 7.89
N ALA A 313 19.37 20.00 7.42
CA ALA A 313 19.35 19.63 6.02
C ALA A 313 18.54 20.66 5.19
N PRO A 314 18.98 20.95 3.95
CA PRO A 314 18.24 21.81 3.04
C PRO A 314 16.92 21.16 2.61
N VAL A 315 15.94 21.99 2.28
CA VAL A 315 14.67 21.54 1.71
C VAL A 315 14.88 21.20 0.24
N ALA A 316 14.61 19.96 -0.14
CA ALA A 316 14.71 19.49 -1.53
C ALA A 316 13.34 19.49 -2.23
N MET A 317 12.27 19.24 -1.48
CA MET A 317 10.90 19.13 -1.98
C MET A 317 9.90 19.71 -0.99
N HIS A 318 8.70 19.99 -1.46
CA HIS A 318 7.52 20.17 -0.62
C HIS A 318 6.55 19.00 -0.85
N ALA A 319 5.96 18.49 0.22
CA ALA A 319 4.95 17.44 0.14
C ALA A 319 3.63 17.96 -0.45
N PHE A 320 2.67 17.06 -0.64
CA PHE A 320 1.32 17.34 -1.15
C PHE A 320 0.53 18.35 -0.29
N ASP A 321 0.85 18.45 1.01
CA ASP A 321 0.29 19.39 1.98
C ASP A 321 1.15 20.68 2.16
N GLY A 322 2.28 20.76 1.45
CA GLY A 322 3.21 21.90 1.50
C GLY A 322 4.31 21.81 2.56
N SER A 323 4.28 20.81 3.45
CA SER A 323 5.35 20.57 4.42
C SER A 323 6.69 20.33 3.73
N ALA A 324 7.78 20.63 4.44
CA ALA A 324 9.13 20.54 3.87
C ALA A 324 9.65 19.10 3.89
N ILE A 325 10.21 18.66 2.75
CA ILE A 325 10.95 17.41 2.62
C ILE A 325 12.43 17.76 2.39
N LYS A 326 13.26 17.28 3.30
CA LYS A 326 14.70 17.49 3.33
C LYS A 326 15.43 16.62 2.32
N ASP A 327 16.57 17.10 1.85
CA ASP A 327 17.48 16.33 0.99
C ASP A 327 17.97 15.05 1.70
N ASP A 328 17.81 13.88 1.07
CA ASP A 328 18.12 12.59 1.69
C ASP A 328 19.61 12.48 2.07
N TYR A 329 20.52 12.76 1.13
CA TYR A 329 21.97 12.68 1.40
C TYR A 329 22.40 13.66 2.50
N ALA A 330 22.00 14.93 2.42
CA ALA A 330 22.37 15.91 3.43
C ALA A 330 21.82 15.54 4.82
N THR A 331 20.60 15.00 4.88
CA THR A 331 19.99 14.53 6.14
C THR A 331 20.79 13.40 6.76
N LEU A 332 21.14 12.38 5.97
CA LEU A 332 21.92 11.22 6.41
C LEU A 332 23.39 11.59 6.71
N ALA A 333 24.01 12.46 5.92
CA ALA A 333 25.37 12.93 6.14
C ALA A 333 25.48 13.78 7.41
N ASN A 334 24.48 14.63 7.70
CA ASN A 334 24.42 15.40 8.94
C ASN A 334 24.27 14.50 10.18
N TRP A 335 23.44 13.46 10.09
CA TRP A 335 23.37 12.42 11.13
C TRP A 335 24.72 11.70 11.27
N TYR A 336 25.35 11.31 10.16
CA TYR A 336 26.60 10.58 10.17
C TYR A 336 27.77 11.41 10.75
N ALA A 337 27.77 12.73 10.56
CA ALA A 337 28.75 13.60 11.21
C ALA A 337 28.62 13.56 12.75
N GLN A 338 27.41 13.40 13.27
CA GLN A 338 27.15 13.27 14.71
C GLN A 338 27.36 11.83 15.20
N ARG A 339 27.26 10.83 14.32
CA ARG A 339 27.42 9.41 14.64
C ARG A 339 28.72 9.11 15.40
N ALA A 340 29.81 9.83 15.13
CA ALA A 340 31.09 9.64 15.81
C ALA A 340 31.06 9.91 17.32
N SER A 341 30.10 10.71 17.82
CA SER A 341 29.95 10.99 19.27
C SER A 341 29.15 9.91 20.01
N VAL A 342 28.53 8.98 19.30
CA VAL A 342 27.74 7.89 19.88
C VAL A 342 28.63 6.66 20.08
N PRO A 343 28.83 6.18 21.32
CA PRO A 343 29.67 5.02 21.59
C PRO A 343 29.03 3.73 21.07
N GLY A 344 29.87 2.75 20.73
CA GLY A 344 29.40 1.44 20.26
C GLY A 344 28.68 1.51 18.91
N PRO A 345 28.02 0.42 18.49
CA PRO A 345 27.26 0.31 17.24
C PRO A 345 25.86 0.95 17.34
N VAL A 346 25.34 1.47 16.23
CA VAL A 346 24.03 2.13 16.14
C VAL A 346 23.10 1.38 15.19
N ALA A 347 21.83 1.27 15.58
CA ALA A 347 20.74 0.85 14.72
C ALA A 347 19.86 2.07 14.38
N LEU A 348 19.95 2.56 13.14
CA LEU A 348 19.16 3.70 12.65
C LEU A 348 17.93 3.22 11.89
N TYR A 349 16.75 3.69 12.29
CA TYR A 349 15.55 3.71 11.45
C TYR A 349 15.48 5.04 10.72
N TYR A 350 15.66 5.03 9.39
CA TYR A 350 15.49 6.20 8.55
C TYR A 350 14.26 6.05 7.67
N ASN A 351 13.35 7.03 7.70
CA ASN A 351 12.21 7.06 6.78
C ASN A 351 12.29 8.25 5.81
N THR A 352 11.97 7.97 4.54
CA THR A 352 11.91 9.00 3.50
C THR A 352 10.60 8.94 2.72
N ILE A 353 10.01 10.11 2.51
CA ILE A 353 8.85 10.28 1.63
C ILE A 353 9.23 10.91 0.28
N SER A 354 10.51 10.88 -0.10
CA SER A 354 11.01 11.52 -1.33
C SER A 354 10.29 11.10 -2.60
N LEU A 355 9.73 9.88 -2.64
CA LEU A 355 9.02 9.35 -3.81
C LEU A 355 7.49 9.44 -3.72
N HIS A 356 6.94 9.98 -2.64
CA HIS A 356 5.49 10.12 -2.45
C HIS A 356 4.85 10.96 -3.58
N ASP A 357 3.63 10.61 -3.97
CA ASP A 357 2.83 11.39 -4.94
C ASP A 357 2.45 12.76 -4.34
N GLY A 358 2.26 13.74 -5.21
CA GLY A 358 2.05 15.14 -4.87
C GLY A 358 3.27 15.93 -4.40
N ASN A 359 4.42 15.28 -4.18
CA ASN A 359 5.67 15.99 -3.91
C ASN A 359 6.07 16.90 -5.07
N ARG A 360 6.59 18.09 -4.73
CA ARG A 360 7.10 19.10 -5.67
C ARG A 360 8.56 19.39 -5.42
N VAL A 361 9.40 19.14 -6.42
CA VAL A 361 10.84 19.46 -6.39
C VAL A 361 11.03 20.97 -6.39
N VAL A 362 11.83 21.49 -5.45
CA VAL A 362 12.13 22.93 -5.35
C VAL A 362 12.74 23.41 -6.67
N GLY A 363 12.18 24.49 -7.23
CA GLY A 363 12.64 25.07 -8.49
C GLY A 363 12.25 24.30 -9.76
N SER A 364 11.45 23.23 -9.65
CA SER A 364 10.96 22.47 -10.81
C SER A 364 9.50 22.81 -11.13
N ALA A 365 9.16 22.87 -12.42
CA ALA A 365 7.78 22.99 -12.90
C ALA A 365 7.11 21.62 -13.15
N LEU A 366 7.84 20.52 -12.98
CA LEU A 366 7.31 19.17 -13.23
C LEU A 366 6.19 18.82 -12.25
N THR A 367 5.27 17.98 -12.72
CA THR A 367 4.27 17.32 -11.88
C THR A 367 4.94 16.28 -10.97
N SER A 368 4.22 15.80 -9.96
CA SER A 368 4.75 14.75 -9.08
C SER A 368 5.07 13.48 -9.87
N ILE A 369 4.18 13.04 -10.76
CA ILE A 369 4.42 11.87 -11.63
C ILE A 369 5.60 12.12 -12.57
N ASP A 370 5.64 13.28 -13.26
CA ASP A 370 6.69 13.55 -14.25
C ASP A 370 8.08 13.68 -13.61
N SER A 371 8.14 14.14 -12.36
CA SER A 371 9.39 14.24 -11.60
C SER A 371 9.82 12.92 -10.94
N TYR A 372 8.97 11.90 -10.89
CA TYR A 372 9.27 10.64 -10.19
C TYR A 372 10.60 10.00 -10.65
N PRO A 373 10.90 9.85 -11.96
CA PRO A 373 12.17 9.24 -12.38
C PRO A 373 13.40 10.01 -11.87
N GLN A 374 13.34 11.34 -11.85
CA GLN A 374 14.41 12.20 -11.31
C GLN A 374 14.55 12.01 -9.80
N ARG A 375 13.43 11.98 -9.05
CA ARG A 375 13.43 11.79 -7.61
C ARG A 375 13.96 10.41 -7.21
N ALA A 376 13.54 9.35 -7.91
CA ALA A 376 14.01 7.98 -7.70
C ALA A 376 15.51 7.85 -7.95
N THR A 377 15.99 8.37 -9.09
CA THR A 377 17.43 8.37 -9.42
C THR A 377 18.24 9.11 -8.37
N LYS A 378 17.78 10.30 -7.96
CA LYS A 378 18.47 11.11 -6.95
C LYS A 378 18.56 10.39 -5.60
N MET A 379 17.45 9.86 -5.10
CA MET A 379 17.40 9.15 -3.81
C MET A 379 18.32 7.91 -3.81
N MET A 380 18.27 7.10 -4.87
CA MET A 380 19.14 5.92 -4.99
C MET A 380 20.62 6.31 -5.08
N THR A 381 20.94 7.39 -5.80
CA THR A 381 22.30 7.96 -5.83
C THR A 381 22.74 8.49 -4.46
N ASP A 382 21.85 9.15 -3.73
CA ASP A 382 22.13 9.67 -2.38
C ASP A 382 22.44 8.55 -1.38
N PHE A 383 21.77 7.40 -1.50
CA PHE A 383 22.07 6.23 -0.67
C PHE A 383 23.39 5.56 -1.04
N ASP A 384 23.77 5.50 -2.32
CA ASP A 384 25.12 5.09 -2.72
C ASP A 384 26.18 6.03 -2.13
N ARG A 385 25.95 7.34 -2.17
CA ARG A 385 26.86 8.34 -1.58
C ARG A 385 26.97 8.20 -0.06
N LEU A 386 25.90 7.83 0.64
CA LEU A 386 25.99 7.50 2.07
C LEU A 386 26.90 6.29 2.30
N ALA A 387 26.76 5.22 1.50
CA ALA A 387 27.62 4.05 1.61
C ALA A 387 29.10 4.41 1.38
N ASP A 388 29.38 5.27 0.40
CA ASP A 388 30.73 5.77 0.13
C ASP A 388 31.28 6.60 1.31
N LEU A 389 30.46 7.47 1.90
CA LEU A 389 30.83 8.28 3.07
C LEU A 389 31.21 7.38 4.26
N ILE A 390 30.44 6.31 4.50
CA ILE A 390 30.71 5.35 5.59
C ILE A 390 32.00 4.58 5.30
N ALA A 391 32.19 4.10 4.07
CA ALA A 391 33.38 3.37 3.67
C ALA A 391 34.65 4.23 3.82
N GLN A 392 34.60 5.50 3.39
CA GLN A 392 35.70 6.44 3.49
C GLN A 392 36.10 6.75 4.93
N SER A 393 35.17 6.67 5.89
CA SER A 393 35.50 6.85 7.30
C SER A 393 36.13 5.60 7.95
N GLY A 394 36.24 4.49 7.21
CA GLY A 394 36.72 3.20 7.73
C GLY A 394 35.77 2.50 8.70
N ARG A 395 34.52 2.98 8.83
CA ARG A 395 33.50 2.31 9.66
C ARG A 395 32.83 1.20 8.85
N ARG A 396 32.13 0.34 9.58
CA ARG A 396 31.38 -0.79 9.02
C ARG A 396 29.91 -0.57 9.24
N ALA A 397 29.12 -0.87 8.21
CA ALA A 397 27.67 -0.81 8.31
C ALA A 397 27.01 -1.90 7.47
N VAL A 398 25.82 -2.31 7.89
CA VAL A 398 24.85 -3.05 7.10
C VAL A 398 23.73 -2.08 6.77
N ILE A 399 23.65 -1.68 5.50
CA ILE A 399 22.58 -0.83 4.97
C ILE A 399 21.48 -1.73 4.44
N VAL A 400 20.27 -1.52 4.94
CA VAL A 400 19.05 -2.23 4.53
C VAL A 400 18.18 -1.26 3.75
N PHE A 401 18.01 -1.52 2.46
CA PHE A 401 17.10 -0.79 1.59
C PHE A 401 15.76 -1.54 1.55
N VAL A 402 14.70 -0.95 2.11
CA VAL A 402 13.39 -1.59 2.21
C VAL A 402 12.26 -0.62 1.89
N PRO A 403 11.49 -0.81 0.82
CA PRO A 403 10.33 0.02 0.53
C PRO A 403 9.14 -0.27 1.45
N GLU A 404 8.33 0.76 1.69
CA GLU A 404 7.02 0.65 2.34
C GLU A 404 6.03 -0.08 1.43
N HIS A 405 5.93 0.39 0.19
CA HIS A 405 5.00 0.00 -0.86
C HIS A 405 5.29 0.82 -2.12
N GLY A 406 4.71 0.45 -3.26
CA GLY A 406 4.77 1.20 -4.52
C GLY A 406 3.99 2.52 -4.52
N ALA A 407 4.36 3.40 -5.45
CA ALA A 407 3.71 4.66 -5.75
C ALA A 407 2.44 4.50 -6.59
N ALA A 408 2.22 3.32 -7.17
CA ALA A 408 1.15 3.06 -8.14
C ALA A 408 1.24 4.02 -9.34
N LEU A 409 2.45 4.21 -9.90
CA LEU A 409 2.66 5.09 -11.06
C LEU A 409 1.78 4.71 -12.26
N ARG A 410 1.48 3.42 -12.39
CA ARG A 410 0.51 2.88 -13.34
C ARG A 410 -0.73 2.43 -12.60
N GLY A 411 -1.89 2.88 -13.06
CA GLY A 411 -3.17 2.33 -12.63
C GLY A 411 -3.40 0.92 -13.17
N ASP A 412 -4.45 0.29 -12.68
CA ASP A 412 -4.97 -1.00 -13.14
C ASP A 412 -6.48 -0.89 -13.44
N LYS A 413 -7.15 -2.04 -13.62
CA LYS A 413 -8.58 -2.09 -13.96
C LYS A 413 -9.47 -1.51 -12.84
N ASN A 414 -9.02 -1.59 -11.60
CA ASN A 414 -9.79 -1.32 -10.39
C ASN A 414 -9.35 -0.03 -9.68
N GLN A 415 -8.18 0.50 -9.99
CA GLN A 415 -7.71 1.77 -9.43
C GLN A 415 -6.84 2.58 -10.41
N ILE A 416 -7.04 3.89 -10.39
CA ILE A 416 -6.28 4.84 -11.22
C ILE A 416 -4.84 4.99 -10.71
N ALA A 417 -3.96 5.56 -11.53
CA ALA A 417 -2.59 5.87 -11.11
C ALA A 417 -2.57 6.80 -9.88
N GLY A 418 -1.70 6.49 -8.93
CA GLY A 418 -1.57 7.14 -7.62
C GLY A 418 -2.54 6.62 -6.55
N LEU A 419 -3.59 5.88 -6.93
CA LEU A 419 -4.51 5.26 -5.97
C LEU A 419 -3.99 3.90 -5.53
N ARG A 420 -4.00 3.66 -4.22
CA ARG A 420 -3.36 2.50 -3.59
C ARG A 420 -4.22 1.86 -2.49
N GLU A 421 -5.55 1.95 -2.63
CA GLU A 421 -6.51 1.41 -1.66
C GLU A 421 -6.55 -0.13 -1.67
N ILE A 422 -6.28 -0.76 -2.82
CA ILE A 422 -6.13 -2.21 -2.91
C ILE A 422 -4.63 -2.49 -2.96
N PRO A 423 -4.07 -3.28 -2.03
CA PRO A 423 -2.64 -3.58 -1.99
C PRO A 423 -2.28 -4.63 -3.07
N THR A 424 -2.40 -4.25 -4.35
CA THR A 424 -2.15 -5.17 -5.47
C THR A 424 -0.70 -5.63 -5.51
N PRO A 425 -0.40 -6.78 -6.15
CA PRO A 425 0.99 -7.24 -6.29
C PRO A 425 1.93 -6.19 -6.89
N ARG A 426 1.46 -5.33 -7.81
CA ARG A 426 2.29 -4.24 -8.37
C ARG A 426 2.72 -3.20 -7.34
N ILE A 427 1.95 -3.05 -6.27
CA ILE A 427 2.20 -2.09 -5.21
C ILE A 427 2.99 -2.73 -4.07
N VAL A 428 2.66 -3.96 -3.66
CA VAL A 428 3.33 -4.61 -2.52
C VAL A 428 4.59 -5.40 -2.89
N HIS A 429 4.92 -5.52 -4.18
CA HIS A 429 6.14 -6.18 -4.65
C HIS A 429 7.33 -5.21 -4.70
N GLY A 430 8.05 -5.09 -3.59
CA GLY A 430 9.12 -4.13 -3.40
C GLY A 430 10.53 -4.68 -3.73
N PRO A 431 11.45 -3.85 -4.27
CA PRO A 431 12.88 -4.16 -4.31
C PRO A 431 13.49 -4.02 -2.91
N VAL A 432 13.90 -5.13 -2.27
CA VAL A 432 14.62 -5.10 -0.99
C VAL A 432 16.06 -5.54 -1.18
N GLY A 433 17.01 -4.79 -0.63
CA GLY A 433 18.43 -5.08 -0.76
C GLY A 433 19.20 -4.82 0.53
N VAL A 434 20.27 -5.58 0.75
CA VAL A 434 21.18 -5.42 1.89
C VAL A 434 22.61 -5.29 1.37
N ARG A 435 23.31 -4.23 1.80
CA ARG A 435 24.70 -3.93 1.45
C ARG A 435 25.57 -3.85 2.70
N LEU A 436 26.71 -4.51 2.66
CA LEU A 436 27.76 -4.47 3.67
C LEU A 436 28.80 -3.43 3.24
N VAL A 437 28.95 -2.39 4.07
CA VAL A 437 29.92 -1.32 3.88
C VAL A 437 31.12 -1.58 4.79
N GLY A 438 32.33 -1.41 4.26
CA GLY A 438 33.58 -1.66 5.01
C GLY A 438 33.92 -3.15 5.16
N PHE A 439 33.27 -4.03 4.39
CA PHE A 439 33.65 -5.45 4.32
C PHE A 439 34.90 -5.59 3.45
N THR A 440 35.93 -6.25 3.99
CA THR A 440 37.22 -6.41 3.32
C THR A 440 37.43 -7.81 2.73
N GLY A 441 36.48 -8.73 2.98
CA GLY A 441 36.48 -10.04 2.36
C GLY A 441 36.00 -10.00 0.92
N ASN A 442 35.90 -11.19 0.31
CA ASN A 442 35.35 -11.29 -1.04
C ASN A 442 33.82 -11.17 -1.00
N HIS A 443 33.28 -10.12 -1.61
CA HIS A 443 31.85 -9.93 -1.76
C HIS A 443 31.20 -11.03 -2.62
N GLY A 444 31.94 -11.61 -3.58
CA GLY A 444 31.37 -12.55 -4.55
C GLY A 444 30.34 -11.88 -5.47
N ALA A 445 29.46 -12.70 -6.06
CA ALA A 445 28.28 -12.19 -6.75
C ALA A 445 27.16 -11.89 -5.74
N THR A 446 26.29 -10.92 -6.06
CA THR A 446 25.08 -10.66 -5.29
C THR A 446 24.30 -11.95 -5.07
N THR A 447 23.98 -12.25 -3.82
CA THR A 447 23.11 -13.37 -3.45
C THR A 447 21.67 -12.96 -3.75
N VAL A 448 21.10 -13.50 -4.83
CA VAL A 448 19.72 -13.22 -5.24
C VAL A 448 18.76 -14.17 -4.52
N ILE A 449 17.77 -13.60 -3.84
CA ILE A 449 16.72 -14.31 -3.10
C ILE A 449 15.42 -14.24 -3.90
N GLU A 450 15.12 -15.33 -4.61
CA GLU A 450 13.97 -15.43 -5.52
C GLU A 450 12.72 -16.05 -4.88
N GLN A 451 12.88 -16.78 -3.78
CA GLN A 451 11.74 -17.36 -3.08
C GLN A 451 10.82 -16.26 -2.50
N PRO A 452 9.50 -16.52 -2.36
CA PRO A 452 8.58 -15.57 -1.76
C PRO A 452 8.99 -15.23 -0.33
N THR A 453 9.21 -13.95 -0.06
CA THR A 453 9.68 -13.45 1.24
C THR A 453 8.89 -12.22 1.68
N SER A 454 9.00 -11.90 2.96
CA SER A 454 8.55 -10.65 3.55
C SER A 454 9.46 -10.31 4.74
N PHE A 455 9.02 -9.43 5.63
CA PHE A 455 9.85 -8.86 6.71
C PHE A 455 10.51 -9.89 7.63
N LEU A 456 9.91 -11.06 7.86
CA LEU A 456 10.53 -12.12 8.68
C LEU A 456 11.84 -12.64 8.07
N ALA A 457 11.94 -12.71 6.73
CA ALA A 457 13.17 -13.11 6.04
C ALA A 457 14.27 -12.07 6.19
N LEU A 458 13.89 -10.79 6.14
CA LEU A 458 14.80 -9.69 6.37
C LEU A 458 15.29 -9.67 7.83
N ALA A 459 14.40 -9.89 8.80
CA ALA A 459 14.75 -10.02 10.20
C ALA A 459 15.68 -11.23 10.45
N GLN A 460 15.41 -12.38 9.81
CA GLN A 460 16.29 -13.56 9.92
C GLN A 460 17.67 -13.30 9.32
N LEU A 461 17.76 -12.64 8.17
CA LEU A 461 19.05 -12.26 7.57
C LEU A 461 19.83 -11.34 8.52
N LEU A 462 19.18 -10.32 9.08
CA LEU A 462 19.81 -9.42 10.05
C LEU A 462 20.24 -10.17 11.32
N SER A 463 19.40 -11.07 11.84
CA SER A 463 19.76 -11.92 12.98
C SER A 463 20.99 -12.77 12.69
N ASN A 464 21.08 -13.36 11.49
CA ASN A 464 22.25 -14.15 11.08
C ASN A 464 23.53 -13.28 11.05
N LEU A 465 23.45 -12.06 10.50
CA LEU A 465 24.57 -11.12 10.43
C LEU A 465 24.98 -10.58 11.80
N VAL A 466 24.02 -10.34 12.69
CA VAL A 466 24.29 -9.86 14.06
C VAL A 466 24.89 -10.96 14.92
N SER A 467 24.30 -12.15 14.89
CA SER A 467 24.73 -13.31 15.69
C SER A 467 26.09 -13.84 15.27
N ASN A 468 26.44 -13.63 14.00
CA ASN A 468 27.71 -14.04 13.44
C ASN A 468 28.22 -12.93 12.51
N SER A 469 29.00 -12.00 13.04
CA SER A 469 29.42 -10.82 12.26
C SER A 469 30.07 -11.20 10.92
N PRO A 470 29.63 -10.61 9.79
CA PRO A 470 30.28 -10.83 8.50
C PRO A 470 31.65 -10.17 8.43
N PHE A 471 31.98 -9.26 9.34
CA PHE A 471 33.27 -8.54 9.34
C PHE A 471 34.40 -9.31 10.03
N LYS A 472 34.10 -10.50 10.57
CA LYS A 472 35.13 -11.42 11.05
C LYS A 472 35.91 -12.03 9.87
N PRO A 473 37.17 -12.47 10.07
CA PRO A 473 37.94 -13.14 9.03
C PRO A 473 37.24 -14.40 8.50
N GLY A 474 37.30 -14.63 7.19
CA GLY A 474 36.82 -15.86 6.54
C GLY A 474 35.30 -15.99 6.38
N ALA A 475 34.53 -14.92 6.56
CA ALA A 475 33.09 -14.94 6.32
C ALA A 475 32.75 -15.24 4.86
N THR A 476 31.77 -16.11 4.63
CA THR A 476 31.20 -16.40 3.30
C THR A 476 29.79 -15.83 3.23
N LEU A 477 29.59 -14.76 2.45
CA LEU A 477 28.34 -13.99 2.50
C LEU A 477 27.10 -14.82 2.15
N ALA A 478 27.17 -15.67 1.12
CA ALA A 478 26.03 -16.50 0.72
C ALA A 478 25.43 -17.37 1.84
N GLN A 479 26.22 -17.75 2.87
CA GLN A 479 25.74 -18.55 3.99
C GLN A 479 24.74 -17.82 4.89
N TYR A 480 24.79 -16.48 4.97
CA TYR A 480 23.87 -15.71 5.82
C TYR A 480 22.43 -15.70 5.29
N ALA A 481 22.25 -15.96 3.99
CA ALA A 481 20.95 -16.06 3.34
C ALA A 481 20.51 -17.51 3.09
N ALA A 482 21.22 -18.49 3.64
CA ALA A 482 20.79 -19.88 3.60
C ALA A 482 19.48 -20.05 4.38
N ASP A 483 18.52 -20.77 3.77
CA ASP A 483 17.25 -21.18 4.40
C ASP A 483 16.41 -20.05 5.01
N LEU A 484 16.45 -18.85 4.41
CA LEU A 484 15.59 -17.75 4.85
C LEU A 484 14.10 -18.12 4.83
N PRO A 485 13.30 -17.68 5.83
CA PRO A 485 11.89 -18.02 5.93
C PRO A 485 11.11 -17.51 4.72
N ARG A 486 10.24 -18.37 4.18
CA ARG A 486 9.33 -18.00 3.07
C ARG A 486 8.04 -17.40 3.61
N THR A 487 7.50 -16.41 2.93
CA THR A 487 6.20 -15.80 3.26
C THR A 487 5.43 -15.56 1.96
N ARG A 488 4.19 -16.05 1.89
CA ARG A 488 3.33 -15.81 0.73
C ARG A 488 3.05 -14.31 0.60
N MET A 489 3.00 -13.80 -0.63
CA MET A 489 2.60 -12.41 -0.88
C MET A 489 1.11 -12.22 -0.59
N ILE A 490 0.82 -11.70 0.60
CA ILE A 490 -0.50 -11.26 1.03
C ILE A 490 -0.39 -9.78 1.41
N GLY A 491 -1.13 -8.93 0.69
CA GLY A 491 -1.21 -7.50 0.96
C GLY A 491 -2.48 -7.16 1.70
N GLU A 492 -2.42 -6.25 2.67
CA GLU A 492 -3.61 -5.85 3.43
C GLU A 492 -3.64 -4.38 3.81
N ASN A 493 -4.82 -3.79 3.59
CA ASN A 493 -5.25 -2.50 4.12
C ASN A 493 -6.53 -2.69 4.94
N GLU A 494 -7.10 -1.59 5.43
CA GLU A 494 -8.39 -1.63 6.13
C GLU A 494 -9.47 -2.26 5.23
N GLY A 495 -9.99 -3.41 5.64
CA GLY A 495 -11.08 -4.12 4.96
C GLY A 495 -10.72 -4.79 3.63
N THR A 496 -9.48 -4.70 3.14
CA THR A 496 -9.09 -5.28 1.85
C THR A 496 -7.87 -6.19 1.99
N VAL A 497 -7.97 -7.41 1.44
CA VAL A 497 -6.87 -8.38 1.40
C VAL A 497 -6.60 -8.78 -0.03
N THR A 498 -5.33 -8.84 -0.43
CA THR A 498 -4.90 -9.42 -1.70
C THR A 498 -4.09 -10.68 -1.46
N MET A 499 -4.21 -11.65 -2.35
CA MET A 499 -3.47 -12.90 -2.29
C MET A 499 -3.06 -13.31 -3.70
N GLN A 500 -1.77 -13.58 -3.93
CA GLN A 500 -1.34 -14.14 -5.22
C GLN A 500 -1.96 -15.52 -5.46
N THR A 501 -2.40 -15.78 -6.69
CA THR A 501 -2.94 -17.06 -7.17
C THR A 501 -2.09 -17.55 -8.35
N ALA A 502 -2.32 -18.78 -8.83
CA ALA A 502 -1.60 -19.31 -9.98
C ALA A 502 -1.84 -18.49 -11.28
N ALA A 503 -2.98 -17.81 -11.39
CA ALA A 503 -3.39 -17.06 -12.58
C ALA A 503 -3.21 -15.53 -12.45
N GLY A 504 -2.84 -15.02 -11.27
CA GLY A 504 -2.80 -13.59 -10.98
C GLY A 504 -2.89 -13.33 -9.48
N TYR A 505 -3.98 -12.70 -9.04
CA TYR A 505 -4.25 -12.46 -7.62
C TYR A 505 -5.76 -12.44 -7.34
N ALA A 506 -6.14 -12.70 -6.10
CA ALA A 506 -7.51 -12.54 -5.62
C ALA A 506 -7.59 -11.34 -4.68
N VAL A 507 -8.71 -10.63 -4.71
CA VAL A 507 -9.01 -9.51 -3.81
C VAL A 507 -10.21 -9.88 -2.94
N LYS A 508 -10.03 -9.86 -1.63
CA LYS A 508 -11.12 -9.87 -0.66
C LYS A 508 -11.60 -8.45 -0.45
N THR A 509 -12.83 -8.18 -0.82
CA THR A 509 -13.49 -6.88 -0.63
C THR A 509 -13.97 -6.71 0.83
N PRO A 510 -14.30 -5.47 1.28
CA PRO A 510 -14.73 -5.21 2.66
C PRO A 510 -15.97 -5.98 3.14
N ASP A 511 -16.82 -6.44 2.23
CA ASP A 511 -17.98 -7.30 2.51
C ASP A 511 -17.62 -8.80 2.62
N GLY A 512 -16.34 -9.15 2.46
CA GLY A 512 -15.81 -10.50 2.65
C GLY A 512 -15.87 -11.40 1.41
N VAL A 513 -16.28 -10.86 0.26
CA VAL A 513 -16.32 -11.57 -1.02
C VAL A 513 -14.94 -11.58 -1.68
N TRP A 514 -14.59 -12.68 -2.32
CA TRP A 514 -13.35 -12.78 -3.11
C TRP A 514 -13.64 -12.59 -4.60
N ILE A 515 -12.78 -11.82 -5.26
CA ILE A 515 -12.81 -11.57 -6.70
C ILE A 515 -11.44 -11.96 -7.26
N ASP A 516 -11.40 -12.91 -8.19
CA ASP A 516 -10.17 -13.29 -8.89
C ASP A 516 -9.85 -12.29 -10.00
N GLU A 517 -8.64 -11.76 -9.98
CA GLU A 517 -8.08 -10.84 -10.96
C GLU A 517 -6.98 -11.53 -11.75
N GLN A 518 -7.10 -11.45 -13.08
CA GLN A 518 -6.11 -11.92 -14.05
C GLN A 518 -5.29 -10.77 -14.61
#